data_AF-A0AAN7PCA0-F1
#
_entry.id   AF-A0AAN7PCA0-F1
#
_cell.length_a   1.000
_cell.length_b   1.000
_cell.length_c   1.000
_cell.angle_alpha   90.00
_cell.angle_beta   90.00
_cell.angle_gamma   90.00
#
_symmetry.space_group_name_H-M   'P 1'
#
loop_
_entity.id
_entity.type
_entity.pdbx_description
1 polymer ?
#
loop_
_entity_poly.entity_id
_entity_poly.type
_entity_poly.pdbx_seq_one_letter_code
_entity_poly.pdbx_strand_id
1 'polypeptide(L)'
;MNFSKEELINMTYALGEAERNCLLASRIYEQKYPFARHPRSEAFEHLRERCEDTGNVKYKKRDVEQRTVTNDKNELTVLLSVEENPHVSVRQIAVQVDLSKTSIQ
;
A
#
# COMPACT_ATOMS: atom_id res chain seq x y z
N MET A 1 9.77 -10.60 2.14
CA MET A 1 10.97 -9.81 2.45
C MET A 1 10.94 -8.55 1.61
N ASN A 2 11.18 -7.38 2.19
CA ASN A 2 11.01 -6.10 1.47
C ASN A 2 12.37 -5.61 0.96
N PHE A 3 12.46 -5.38 -0.34
CA PHE A 3 13.60 -4.71 -0.99
C PHE A 3 13.39 -3.21 -1.03
N SER A 4 14.49 -2.45 -1.07
CA SER A 4 14.47 -1.01 -1.27
C SER A 4 13.93 -0.66 -2.67
N LYS A 5 13.57 0.62 -2.88
CA LYS A 5 13.13 1.08 -4.21
C LYS A 5 14.20 0.82 -5.27
N GLU A 6 15.46 1.06 -4.93
CA GLU A 6 16.60 0.89 -5.84
C GLU A 6 16.83 -0.60 -6.16
N GLU A 7 16.80 -1.45 -5.13
CA GLU A 7 16.90 -2.91 -5.31
C GLU A 7 15.75 -3.43 -6.20
N LEU A 8 14.51 -2.98 -6.00
CA LEU A 8 13.38 -3.37 -6.83
C LEU A 8 13.55 -2.96 -8.30
N ILE A 9 14.09 -1.77 -8.56
CA ILE A 9 14.38 -1.29 -9.93
C ILE A 9 15.44 -2.19 -10.57
N ASN A 10 16.54 -2.42 -9.87
CA ASN A 10 17.63 -3.27 -10.35
C ASN A 10 17.17 -4.72 -10.58
N MET A 11 16.31 -5.25 -9.70
CA MET A 11 15.69 -6.56 -9.87
C MET A 11 14.78 -6.60 -11.10
N THR A 12 14.06 -5.51 -11.39
CA THR A 12 13.20 -5.40 -12.58
C THR A 12 14.04 -5.41 -13.87
N TYR A 13 15.19 -4.73 -13.88
CA TYR A 13 16.12 -4.79 -15.01
C TYR A 13 16.67 -6.20 -15.23
N ALA A 14 17.09 -6.89 -14.17
CA ALA A 14 17.56 -8.27 -14.27
C ALA A 14 16.46 -9.23 -14.79
N LEU A 15 15.20 -9.03 -14.40
CA LEU A 15 14.05 -9.79 -14.94
C LEU A 15 13.82 -9.53 -16.43
N GLY A 16 13.97 -8.27 -16.86
CA GLY A 16 13.85 -7.90 -18.27
C GLY A 16 14.92 -8.57 -19.13
N GLU A 17 16.18 -8.54 -18.68
CA GLU A 17 17.30 -9.20 -19.36
C GLU A 17 17.19 -10.73 -19.38
N ALA A 18 16.58 -11.30 -18.35
CA ALA A 18 16.33 -12.74 -18.26
C ALA A 18 15.07 -13.20 -19.02
N GLU A 19 14.39 -12.32 -19.77
CA GLU A 19 13.14 -12.60 -20.46
C GLU A 19 12.06 -13.26 -19.55
N ARG A 20 11.97 -12.77 -18.30
CA ARG A 20 11.07 -13.27 -17.22
C ARG A 20 11.50 -14.58 -16.56
N ASN A 21 12.66 -15.16 -16.90
CA ASN A 21 13.21 -16.31 -16.19
C ASN A 21 13.77 -15.89 -14.83
N CYS A 22 13.06 -16.25 -13.75
CA CYS A 22 13.38 -15.80 -12.39
C CYS A 22 14.67 -16.39 -11.83
N LEU A 23 15.03 -17.62 -12.23
CA LEU A 23 16.30 -18.25 -11.84
C LEU A 23 17.49 -17.60 -12.55
N LEU A 24 17.33 -17.27 -13.83
CA LEU A 24 18.36 -16.54 -14.58
C LEU A 24 18.50 -15.10 -14.07
N ALA A 25 17.38 -14.43 -13.77
CA ALA A 25 17.37 -13.08 -13.22
C ALA A 25 18.14 -12.99 -11.88
N SER A 26 18.00 -13.98 -10.99
CA SER A 26 18.74 -13.98 -9.74
C SER A 26 20.25 -14.05 -9.94
N ARG A 27 20.71 -14.88 -10.90
CA ARG A 27 22.13 -15.00 -11.25
C ARG A 27 22.66 -13.73 -11.91
N ILE A 28 21.91 -13.13 -12.84
CA ILE A 28 22.26 -11.86 -13.47
C ILE A 28 22.39 -10.76 -12.42
N TYR A 29 21.45 -10.70 -11.47
CA TYR A 29 21.47 -9.71 -10.39
C TYR A 29 22.69 -9.89 -9.48
N GLU A 30 23.01 -11.12 -9.08
CA GLU A 30 24.19 -11.44 -8.27
C GLU A 30 25.49 -11.04 -8.97
N GLN A 31 25.60 -11.29 -10.28
CA GLN A 31 26.76 -10.87 -11.08
C GLN A 31 26.90 -9.35 -11.19
N LYS A 32 25.79 -8.63 -11.37
CA LYS A 32 25.80 -7.18 -11.53
C LYS A 32 25.98 -6.41 -10.23
N TYR A 33 25.50 -6.98 -9.12
CA TYR A 33 25.51 -6.34 -7.81
C TYR A 33 26.15 -7.27 -6.75
N PRO A 34 27.45 -7.54 -6.86
CA PRO A 34 28.14 -8.54 -6.02
C PRO A 34 28.21 -8.16 -4.53
N PHE A 35 28.11 -6.87 -4.21
CA PHE A 35 28.11 -6.38 -2.83
C PHE A 35 26.71 -6.10 -2.27
N ALA A 36 25.67 -6.30 -3.09
CA ALA A 36 24.29 -6.11 -2.66
C ALA A 36 23.76 -7.40 -2.03
N ARG A 37 22.58 -7.30 -1.43
CA ARG A 37 21.84 -8.47 -0.98
C ARG A 37 21.43 -9.31 -2.19
N HIS A 38 21.64 -10.63 -2.13
CA HIS A 38 21.28 -11.57 -3.20
C HIS A 38 19.84 -12.09 -3.02
N PRO A 39 18.87 -11.62 -3.83
CA PRO A 39 17.51 -12.14 -3.82
C PRO A 39 17.51 -13.55 -4.40
N ARG A 40 16.74 -14.46 -3.80
CA ARG A 40 16.48 -15.78 -4.40
C ARG A 40 15.49 -15.67 -5.55
N SER A 41 15.35 -16.72 -6.36
CA SER A 41 14.42 -16.75 -7.49
C SER A 41 12.98 -16.45 -7.08
N GLU A 42 12.53 -16.89 -5.89
CA GLU A 42 11.17 -16.63 -5.39
C GLU A 42 10.91 -15.13 -5.19
N ALA A 43 11.93 -14.34 -4.87
CA ALA A 43 11.80 -12.89 -4.76
C ALA A 43 11.52 -12.23 -6.12
N PHE A 44 12.09 -12.79 -7.19
CA PHE A 44 11.83 -12.36 -8.56
C PHE A 44 10.47 -12.85 -9.05
N GLU A 45 10.05 -14.05 -8.67
CA GLU A 45 8.70 -14.56 -8.96
C GLU A 45 7.64 -13.64 -8.35
N HIS A 46 7.73 -13.34 -7.05
CA HIS A 46 6.79 -12.42 -6.40
C HIS A 46 6.85 -10.98 -6.92
N LEU A 47 7.98 -10.55 -7.49
CA LEU A 47 8.07 -9.27 -8.16
C LEU A 47 7.36 -9.31 -9.52
N ARG A 48 7.59 -10.37 -10.31
CA ARG A 48 6.94 -10.59 -11.61
C ARG A 48 5.43 -10.67 -11.44
N GLU A 49 4.93 -11.54 -10.57
CA GLU A 49 3.51 -11.72 -10.28
C GLU A 49 2.85 -10.38 -9.92
N ARG A 50 3.48 -9.62 -9.02
CA ARG A 50 2.95 -8.30 -8.63
C ARG A 50 2.88 -7.31 -9.80
N CYS A 51 3.91 -7.28 -10.64
CA CYS A 51 3.92 -6.43 -11.82
C CYS A 51 2.85 -6.84 -12.83
N GLU A 52 2.66 -8.14 -13.05
CA GLU A 52 1.65 -8.69 -13.97
C GLU A 52 0.23 -8.44 -13.45
N ASP A 53 -0.01 -8.62 -12.15
CA ASP A 53 -1.34 -8.48 -11.54
C ASP A 53 -1.78 -7.03 -11.36
N THR A 54 -0.84 -6.14 -10.99
CA THR A 54 -1.18 -4.77 -10.55
C THR A 54 -0.56 -3.66 -11.39
N GLY A 55 0.36 -3.99 -12.30
CA GLY A 55 1.18 -3.00 -13.01
C GLY A 55 2.17 -2.25 -12.11
N ASN A 56 2.36 -2.68 -10.86
CA ASN A 56 3.16 -1.96 -9.87
C ASN A 56 4.32 -2.80 -9.32
N VAL A 57 5.52 -2.20 -9.34
CA VAL A 57 6.73 -2.78 -8.76
C VAL A 57 6.71 -2.71 -7.22
N LYS A 58 6.11 -1.66 -6.67
CA LYS A 58 6.08 -1.43 -5.22
C LYS A 58 5.18 -2.44 -4.54
N TYR A 59 5.60 -2.89 -3.35
CA TYR A 59 4.73 -3.69 -2.48
C TYR A 59 3.41 -2.98 -2.22
N LYS A 60 2.32 -3.75 -2.18
CA LYS A 60 1.04 -3.25 -1.67
C LYS A 60 1.30 -2.74 -0.26
N LYS A 61 0.92 -1.49 0.01
CA LYS A 61 0.85 -1.03 1.40
C LYS A 61 -0.12 -1.98 2.09
N ARG A 62 0.26 -2.52 3.26
CA ARG A 62 -0.74 -3.17 4.10
C ARG A 62 -1.84 -2.13 4.27
N ASP A 63 -3.08 -2.53 4.04
CA ASP A 63 -4.21 -1.70 4.39
C ASP A 63 -4.02 -1.40 5.88
N VAL A 64 -3.63 -0.15 6.18
CA VAL A 64 -3.62 0.35 7.54
C VAL A 64 -5.05 0.10 8.00
N GLU A 65 -5.20 -0.60 9.13
CA GLU A 65 -6.48 -1.05 9.66
C GLU A 65 -7.59 -0.05 9.32
N GLN A 66 -8.70 -0.56 8.75
CA GLN A 66 -9.84 0.26 8.37
C GLN A 66 -10.07 1.31 9.45
N ARG A 67 -10.06 2.59 9.07
CA ARG A 67 -10.17 3.70 10.03
C ARG A 67 -11.41 3.45 10.90
N THR A 68 -11.20 3.06 12.15
CA THR A 68 -12.31 2.64 13.02
C THR A 68 -13.22 3.81 13.39
N VAL A 69 -12.66 5.03 13.37
CA VAL A 69 -13.35 6.27 13.73
C VAL A 69 -13.90 7.00 12.50
N THR A 70 -13.09 7.18 11.45
CA THR A 70 -13.50 7.82 10.19
C THR A 70 -13.82 6.74 9.16
N ASN A 71 -14.89 5.99 9.43
CA ASN A 71 -15.45 5.00 8.52
C ASN A 71 -16.75 5.53 7.88
N ASP A 72 -17.18 4.89 6.81
CA ASP A 72 -18.37 5.25 6.04
C ASP A 72 -19.64 5.36 6.90
N LYS A 73 -19.79 4.51 7.93
CA LYS A 73 -20.96 4.55 8.84
C LYS A 73 -20.97 5.82 9.67
N ASN A 74 -19.83 6.18 10.25
CA ASN A 74 -19.69 7.38 11.06
C ASN A 74 -19.79 8.64 10.19
N GLU A 75 -19.24 8.63 8.98
CA GLU A 75 -19.40 9.69 7.99
C GLU A 75 -20.88 9.90 7.63
N LEU A 76 -21.62 8.82 7.32
CA LEU A 76 -23.06 8.89 7.05
C LEU A 76 -23.85 9.45 8.23
N THR A 77 -23.51 9.05 9.46
CA THR A 77 -24.21 9.53 10.67
C THR A 77 -23.99 11.02 10.90
N VAL A 78 -22.77 11.52 10.68
CA VAL A 78 -22.46 12.95 10.73
C VAL A 78 -23.20 13.70 9.63
N LEU A 79 -23.21 13.19 8.40
CA LEU A 79 -23.93 13.80 7.27
C LEU A 79 -25.44 13.92 7.54
N LEU A 80 -26.07 12.85 8.05
CA LEU A 80 -27.48 12.85 8.45
C LEU A 80 -27.77 13.89 9.55
N SER A 81 -26.89 14.01 10.54
CA SER A 81 -27.05 14.99 11.63
C SER A 81 -27.02 16.44 11.13
N VAL A 82 -26.20 16.73 10.10
CA VAL A 82 -26.13 18.05 9.46
C VAL A 82 -27.34 18.28 8.56
N GLU A 83 -27.80 17.26 7.83
CA GLU A 83 -28.98 17.35 6.96
C GLU A 83 -30.26 17.62 7.79
N GLU A 84 -30.41 16.95 8.94
CA GLU A 84 -31.55 17.14 9.85
C GLU A 84 -31.56 18.53 10.49
N ASN A 85 -30.38 19.10 10.79
CA ASN A 85 -30.26 20.44 11.34
C ASN A 85 -28.97 21.13 10.86
N PRO A 86 -29.03 21.94 9.78
CA PRO A 86 -27.86 22.61 9.23
C PRO A 86 -27.16 23.60 10.17
N HIS A 87 -27.84 24.03 11.25
CA HIS A 87 -27.29 24.97 12.24
C HIS A 87 -26.66 24.27 13.46
N VAL A 88 -26.65 22.92 13.50
CA VAL A 88 -26.04 22.17 14.59
C VAL A 88 -24.53 22.41 14.63
N SER A 89 -23.97 22.57 15.83
CA SER A 89 -22.52 22.74 15.97
C SER A 89 -21.80 21.40 15.88
N VAL A 90 -20.57 21.39 15.34
CA VAL A 90 -19.70 20.20 15.30
C VAL A 90 -19.50 19.59 16.70
N ARG A 91 -19.48 20.42 17.75
CA ARG A 91 -19.39 19.95 19.15
C ARG A 91 -20.63 19.16 19.58
N GLN A 92 -21.83 19.57 19.14
CA GLN A 92 -23.05 18.84 19.46
C GLN A 92 -23.11 17.50 18.72
N ILE A 93 -22.73 17.47 17.43
CA ILE A 93 -22.63 16.22 16.67
C ILE A 93 -21.60 15.27 17.33
N ALA A 94 -20.44 15.79 17.73
CA ALA A 94 -19.41 15.00 18.43
C ALA A 94 -19.96 14.26 19.66
N VAL A 95 -20.78 14.94 20.47
CA VAL A 95 -21.43 14.35 21.65
C VAL A 95 -22.52 13.35 21.25
N GLN A 96 -23.30 13.64 20.22
CA GLN A 96 -24.40 12.76 19.76
C GLN A 96 -23.89 11.44 19.17
N VAL A 97 -22.77 11.48 18.45
CA VAL A 97 -22.23 10.32 17.69
C VAL A 97 -21.07 9.64 18.45
N ASP A 98 -20.70 10.14 19.63
CA ASP A 98 -19.56 9.68 20.45
C ASP A 98 -18.23 9.65 19.67
N LEU A 99 -17.96 10.75 18.95
CA LEU A 99 -16.75 10.94 18.17
C LEU A 99 -15.99 12.18 18.63
N SER A 100 -14.68 12.18 18.47
CA SER A 100 -13.91 13.39 18.76
C SER A 100 -14.24 14.49 17.75
N LYS A 101 -14.33 15.75 18.20
CA LYS A 101 -14.53 16.91 17.32
C LYS A 101 -13.50 16.94 16.18
N THR A 102 -12.26 16.58 16.48
CA THR A 102 -11.15 16.50 15.52
C THR A 102 -11.30 15.39 14.47
N SER A 103 -12.12 14.38 14.72
CA SER A 103 -12.42 13.33 13.74
C SER A 103 -13.57 13.69 12.81
N ILE A 104 -14.36 14.71 13.16
CA ILE A 104 -15.49 15.22 12.37
C ILE A 104 -15.07 16.39 11.47
N GLN A 105 -14.09 17.20 11.90
CA GLN A 105 -13.53 18.32 11.12
C GLN A 105 -12.52 17.86 10.06
#